data_AF-A0A662KIT5-F1
#
_entry.id   AF-A0A662KIT5-F1
#
_cell.length_a   1.000
_cell.length_b   1.000
_cell.length_c   1.000
_cell.angle_alpha   90.00
_cell.angle_beta   90.00
_cell.angle_gamma   90.00
#
_symmetry.space_group_name_H-M   'P 1'
#
loop_
_entity.id
_entity.type
_entity.pdbx_description
1 polymer ?
#
loop_
_entity_poly.entity_id
_entity_poly.type
_entity_poly.pdbx_seq_one_letter_code
_entity_poly.pdbx_strand_id
1 'polypeptide(L)'
;LIGMRDYEKNRISGFFFFATGVAILLNFFPCQIAVPCILCASFADPIVGELKRKMKKEIAYVVMFVFSFIVFFIILNSSTMPPLTASMLGAASVVLGEIMGCRWIDDDLLIQILPAILLYPFHFL
;
A
#
# COMPACT_ATOMS: atom_id res chain seq x y z
N LEU A 1 30.13 -6.58 -1.38
CA LEU A 1 29.20 -5.58 -0.80
C LEU A 1 29.76 -4.18 -1.03
N ILE A 2 29.74 -3.71 -2.28
CA ILE A 2 30.13 -2.35 -2.68
C ILE A 2 28.85 -1.73 -3.22
N GLY A 3 28.33 -0.68 -2.59
CA GLY A 3 27.13 0.03 -3.05
C GLY A 3 25.99 0.21 -2.04
N MET A 4 26.10 -0.31 -0.81
CA MET A 4 25.15 0.03 0.25
C MET A 4 25.53 1.34 0.91
N ARG A 5 24.57 2.27 1.00
CA ARG A 5 24.71 3.55 1.71
C ARG A 5 24.58 3.30 3.21
N ASP A 6 25.41 3.91 4.05
CA ASP A 6 25.42 3.69 5.51
C ASP A 6 24.09 4.01 6.23
N TYR A 7 23.13 4.65 5.57
CA TYR A 7 21.77 4.88 6.08
C TYR A 7 20.81 3.66 5.92
N GLU A 8 21.14 2.68 5.08
CA GLU A 8 20.34 1.45 4.85
C GLU A 8 20.58 0.37 5.92
N LYS A 9 21.62 0.53 6.76
CA LYS A 9 22.01 -0.45 7.78
C LYS A 9 20.98 -0.67 8.89
N ASN A 10 20.04 0.26 9.09
CA ASN A 10 19.02 0.19 10.14
C ASN A 10 17.60 -0.17 9.66
N ARG A 11 17.42 -0.52 8.37
CA ARG A 11 16.08 -0.80 7.79
C ARG A 11 15.46 -2.15 8.18
N ILE A 12 16.02 -2.84 9.17
CA ILE A 12 15.36 -3.99 9.82
C ILE A 12 13.95 -3.60 10.30
N SER A 13 13.78 -2.34 10.71
CA SER A 13 12.48 -1.82 11.17
C SER A 13 11.42 -1.82 10.07
N GLY A 14 11.75 -1.39 8.84
CA GLY A 14 10.77 -1.33 7.74
C GLY A 14 10.30 -2.73 7.32
N PHE A 15 11.22 -3.69 7.20
CA PHE A 15 10.85 -5.08 6.93
C PHE A 15 10.03 -5.70 8.06
N PHE A 16 10.35 -5.38 9.31
CA PHE A 16 9.58 -5.82 10.46
C PHE A 16 8.16 -5.23 10.45
N PHE A 17 8.02 -3.93 10.21
CA PHE A 17 6.71 -3.27 10.12
C PHE A 17 5.89 -3.80 8.94
N PHE A 18 6.50 -4.01 7.78
CA PHE A 18 5.87 -4.66 6.64
C PHE A 18 5.38 -6.07 6.99
N ALA A 19 6.23 -6.92 7.59
CA ALA A 19 5.86 -8.28 7.98
C ALA A 19 4.76 -8.31 9.04
N THR A 20 4.80 -7.40 10.01
CA THR A 20 3.72 -7.27 11.01
C THR A 20 2.41 -6.79 10.38
N GLY A 21 2.45 -5.84 9.44
CA GLY A 21 1.29 -5.38 8.68
C GLY A 21 0.63 -6.52 7.89
N VAL A 22 1.45 -7.31 7.18
CA VAL A 22 1.00 -8.52 6.47
C VAL A 22 0.34 -9.52 7.42
N ALA A 23 0.97 -9.80 8.56
CA ALA A 23 0.44 -10.75 9.55
C ALA A 23 -0.92 -10.27 10.12
N ILE A 24 -1.05 -8.98 10.40
CA ILE A 24 -2.31 -8.38 10.86
C ILE A 24 -3.36 -8.48 9.75
N LEU A 25 -3.02 -8.10 8.52
CA LEU A 25 -3.94 -8.15 7.38
C LEU A 25 -4.51 -9.54 7.15
N LEU A 26 -3.66 -10.57 7.16
CA LEU A 26 -4.09 -11.94 6.91
C LEU A 26 -4.90 -12.56 8.07
N ASN A 27 -4.71 -12.10 9.30
CA ASN A 27 -5.47 -12.62 10.45
C ASN A 27 -6.81 -11.92 10.65
N PHE A 28 -6.89 -10.61 10.39
CA PHE A 28 -8.07 -9.80 10.72
C PHE A 28 -8.96 -9.47 9.52
N PHE A 29 -8.43 -9.54 8.30
CA PHE A 29 -9.17 -9.14 7.09
C PHE A 29 -9.35 -10.31 6.12
N PRO A 30 -10.43 -10.32 5.32
CA PRO A 30 -10.64 -11.32 4.30
C PRO A 30 -9.56 -11.24 3.22
N CYS A 31 -9.17 -12.39 2.65
CA CYS A 31 -8.12 -12.48 1.63
C CYS A 31 -8.37 -11.54 0.43
N GLN A 32 -9.63 -11.29 0.08
CA GLN A 32 -10.00 -10.37 -1.00
C GLN A 32 -9.51 -8.93 -0.77
N ILE A 33 -9.37 -8.50 0.49
CA ILE A 33 -8.89 -7.16 0.87
C ILE A 33 -7.41 -7.20 1.23
N ALA A 34 -6.97 -8.24 1.96
CA ALA A 34 -5.58 -8.36 2.40
C ALA A 34 -4.61 -8.45 1.22
N VAL A 35 -4.90 -9.29 0.21
CA VAL A 35 -4.00 -9.52 -0.94
C VAL A 35 -3.70 -8.23 -1.74
N PRO A 36 -4.69 -7.43 -2.19
CA PRO A 36 -4.38 -6.21 -2.94
C PRO A 36 -3.64 -5.18 -2.10
N CYS A 37 -3.90 -5.09 -0.79
CA CYS A 37 -3.16 -4.19 0.11
C CYS A 37 -1.68 -4.58 0.21
N ILE A 38 -1.39 -5.88 0.37
CA ILE A 38 -0.01 -6.40 0.44
C ILE A 38 0.71 -6.17 -0.90
N LEU A 39 0.04 -6.43 -2.03
CA LEU A 39 0.59 -6.20 -3.36
C LEU A 39 0.88 -4.72 -3.61
N CYS A 40 -0.06 -3.83 -3.26
CA CYS A 40 0.15 -2.40 -3.37
C CYS A 40 1.34 -1.96 -2.53
N ALA A 41 1.46 -2.37 -1.27
CA ALA A 41 2.63 -2.01 -0.47
C ALA A 41 3.95 -2.55 -1.03
N SER A 42 3.97 -3.80 -1.50
CA SER A 42 5.19 -4.45 -2.02
C SER A 42 5.70 -3.81 -3.32
N PHE A 43 4.78 -3.40 -4.20
CA PHE A 43 5.13 -2.87 -5.53
C PHE A 43 5.10 -1.35 -5.59
N ALA A 44 4.14 -0.70 -4.93
CA ALA A 44 4.01 0.74 -4.96
C ALA A 44 5.17 1.43 -4.23
N ASP A 45 5.70 0.86 -3.14
CA ASP A 45 6.86 1.42 -2.43
C ASP A 45 8.11 1.56 -3.32
N PRO A 46 8.64 0.48 -3.96
CA PRO A 46 9.82 0.63 -4.83
C PRO A 46 9.54 1.49 -6.06
N ILE A 47 8.33 1.45 -6.62
CA ILE A 47 7.94 2.28 -7.76
C ILE A 47 7.96 3.76 -7.37
N VAL A 48 7.32 4.13 -6.26
CA VAL A 48 7.25 5.52 -5.80
C VAL A 48 8.60 6.02 -5.31
N GLY A 49 9.36 5.18 -4.60
CA GLY A 49 10.73 5.50 -4.19
C GLY A 49 11.62 5.86 -5.39
N GLU A 50 11.59 5.05 -6.45
CA GLU A 50 12.36 5.33 -7.67
C GLU A 50 11.82 6.52 -8.47
N LEU A 51 10.49 6.68 -8.56
CA LEU A 51 9.89 7.84 -9.23
C LEU A 51 10.19 9.14 -8.49
N LYS A 52 10.15 9.18 -7.16
CA LYS A 52 10.52 10.35 -6.36
C LYS A 52 12.00 10.73 -6.53
N ARG A 53 12.88 9.78 -6.87
CA ARG A 53 14.30 10.04 -7.16
C ARG A 53 14.54 10.62 -8.55
N LYS A 54 13.72 10.26 -9.54
CA LYS A 54 13.93 10.63 -10.96
C LYS A 54 12.97 11.72 -11.46
N MET A 55 11.83 11.90 -10.82
CA MET A 55 10.73 12.76 -11.28
C MET A 55 10.13 13.59 -10.13
N LYS A 56 9.19 14.49 -10.49
CA LYS A 56 8.44 15.29 -9.51
C LYS A 56 7.55 14.38 -8.64
N LYS A 57 7.38 14.78 -7.37
CA LYS A 57 6.57 14.04 -6.39
C LYS A 57 5.12 13.87 -6.82
N GLU A 58 4.54 14.85 -7.51
CA GLU A 58 3.14 14.77 -7.96
C GLU A 58 2.94 13.61 -8.95
N ILE A 59 3.90 13.41 -9.86
CA ILE A 59 3.85 12.33 -10.85
C ILE A 59 3.94 10.97 -10.15
N ALA A 60 4.77 10.86 -9.12
CA ALA A 60 4.90 9.63 -8.34
C ALA A 60 3.56 9.24 -7.68
N TYR A 61 2.84 10.20 -7.09
CA TYR A 61 1.53 9.95 -6.49
C TYR A 61 0.45 9.58 -7.50
N VAL A 62 0.44 10.22 -8.67
CA VAL A 62 -0.50 9.86 -9.76
C VAL A 62 -0.22 8.44 -10.25
N VAL A 63 1.04 8.06 -10.44
CA VAL A 63 1.42 6.70 -10.85
C VAL A 63 1.05 5.68 -9.77
N MET A 64 1.29 6.01 -8.50
CA MET A 64 0.89 5.18 -7.35
C MET A 64 -0.63 4.95 -7.32
N PHE A 65 -1.41 6.02 -7.55
CA PHE A 65 -2.87 5.95 -7.59
C PHE A 65 -3.35 5.03 -8.71
N VAL A 66 -2.85 5.24 -9.94
CA VAL A 66 -3.25 4.45 -11.11
C VAL A 66 -2.87 2.99 -10.94
N PHE A 67 -1.65 2.72 -10.47
CA PHE A 67 -1.19 1.36 -10.22
C PHE A 67 -2.05 0.66 -9.17
N SER A 68 -2.28 1.30 -8.02
CA SER A 68 -3.10 0.74 -6.94
C SER A 68 -4.54 0.53 -7.39
N PHE A 69 -5.11 1.48 -8.15
CA PHE A 69 -6.45 1.34 -8.72
C PHE A 69 -6.56 0.10 -9.61
N ILE A 70 -5.60 -0.14 -10.50
CA ILE A 70 -5.60 -1.33 -11.37
C ILE A 70 -5.52 -2.61 -10.54
N VAL A 71 -4.64 -2.67 -9.54
CA VAL A 71 -4.49 -3.84 -8.67
C VAL A 71 -5.78 -4.14 -7.90
N PHE A 72 -6.36 -3.13 -7.24
CA PHE A 72 -7.63 -3.28 -6.54
C PHE A 72 -8.76 -3.66 -7.49
N PHE A 73 -8.83 -3.04 -8.68
CA PHE A 73 -9.87 -3.33 -9.65
C PHE A 73 -9.83 -4.77 -10.15
N ILE A 74 -8.65 -5.30 -10.45
CA ILE A 74 -8.50 -6.70 -10.90
C ILE A 74 -8.95 -7.67 -9.80
N ILE A 75 -8.52 -7.46 -8.55
CA ILE A 75 -8.81 -8.41 -7.47
C ILE A 75 -10.26 -8.31 -6.98
N LEU A 76 -10.78 -7.09 -6.83
CA LEU A 76 -12.15 -6.88 -6.34
C LEU A 76 -13.21 -7.22 -7.38
N ASN A 77 -12.88 -7.24 -8.68
CA ASN A 77 -13.82 -7.69 -9.73
C ASN A 77 -14.19 -9.18 -9.57
N SER A 78 -13.31 -9.99 -8.98
CA SER A 78 -13.62 -11.37 -8.61
C SER A 78 -14.45 -11.50 -7.32
N SER A 79 -14.81 -10.39 -6.68
CA SER A 79 -15.48 -10.35 -5.37
C SER A 79 -16.90 -9.79 -5.50
N THR A 80 -17.75 -10.04 -4.51
CA THR A 80 -19.14 -9.55 -4.45
C THR A 80 -19.25 -8.03 -4.22
N MET A 81 -18.14 -7.38 -3.86
CA MET A 81 -18.09 -5.95 -3.56
C MET A 81 -18.17 -5.11 -4.83
N PRO A 82 -18.76 -3.90 -4.80
CA PRO A 82 -18.81 -3.02 -5.96
C PRO A 82 -17.38 -2.60 -6.37
N PRO A 83 -16.85 -3.12 -7.50
CA PRO A 83 -15.41 -3.09 -7.75
C PRO A 83 -14.90 -1.68 -8.07
N LEU A 84 -15.73 -0.84 -8.71
CA LEU A 84 -15.32 0.50 -9.13
C LEU A 84 -15.14 1.43 -7.92
N THR A 85 -16.14 1.51 -7.04
CA THR A 85 -16.11 2.39 -5.85
C THR A 85 -15.07 1.94 -4.86
N ALA A 86 -15.00 0.64 -4.59
CA ALA A 86 -14.01 0.06 -3.68
C ALA A 86 -12.59 0.29 -4.21
N SER A 87 -12.34 0.12 -5.51
CA SER A 87 -10.99 0.35 -6.07
C SER A 87 -10.56 1.82 -6.04
N MET A 88 -11.50 2.76 -6.27
CA MET A 88 -11.21 4.19 -6.12
C MET A 88 -10.84 4.54 -4.67
N LEU A 89 -11.59 4.00 -3.70
CA LEU A 89 -11.30 4.20 -2.27
C LEU A 89 -9.99 3.54 -1.84
N GLY A 90 -9.73 2.31 -2.29
CA GLY A 90 -8.47 1.58 -2.05
C GLY A 90 -7.25 2.30 -2.62
N ALA A 91 -7.35 2.81 -3.85
CA ALA A 91 -6.27 3.57 -4.46
C ALA A 91 -6.03 4.92 -3.77
N ALA A 92 -7.10 5.64 -3.42
CA ALA A 92 -6.99 6.91 -2.71
C ALA A 92 -6.35 6.72 -1.33
N SER A 93 -6.75 5.67 -0.61
CA SER A 93 -6.21 5.34 0.71
C SER A 93 -4.75 4.94 0.70
N VAL A 94 -4.28 4.20 -0.31
CA VAL A 94 -2.84 3.93 -0.48
C VAL A 94 -2.03 5.22 -0.63
N VAL A 95 -2.49 6.14 -1.49
CA VAL A 95 -1.80 7.43 -1.70
C VAL A 95 -1.88 8.30 -0.45
N LEU A 96 -3.00 8.28 0.28
CA LEU A 96 -3.10 8.97 1.57
C LEU A 96 -2.15 8.37 2.60
N GLY A 97 -1.98 7.04 2.65
CA GLY A 97 -1.01 6.37 3.51
C GLY A 97 0.42 6.85 3.25
N GLU A 98 0.79 6.97 1.97
CA GLU A 98 2.09 7.50 1.53
C GLU A 98 2.29 8.98 1.91
N ILE A 99 1.24 9.80 1.81
CA ILE A 99 1.31 11.25 2.14
C ILE A 99 1.32 11.47 3.65
N MET A 100 0.54 10.68 4.41
CA MET A 100 0.39 10.79 5.86
C MET A 100 1.55 10.16 6.63
N GLY A 101 2.48 9.52 5.93
CA GLY A 101 3.72 8.97 6.47
C GLY A 101 4.35 9.88 7.52
N CYS A 102 4.22 9.48 8.79
CA CYS A 102 4.69 10.26 9.94
C CYS A 102 6.01 9.68 10.41
N ARG A 103 6.95 10.53 10.82
CA ARG A 103 8.30 10.13 11.30
C ARG A 103 8.33 9.13 12.48
N TRP A 104 7.18 8.80 13.06
CA TRP A 104 6.99 7.85 14.16
C TRP A 104 6.30 6.52 13.75
N ILE A 105 5.59 6.49 12.62
CA ILE A 105 4.86 5.31 12.11
C ILE A 105 5.36 5.05 10.70
N ASP A 106 5.94 3.87 10.48
CA ASP A 106 6.54 3.52 9.19
C ASP A 106 5.52 3.59 8.06
N ASP A 107 5.89 4.25 6.97
CA ASP A 107 5.04 4.54 5.81
C ASP A 107 4.54 3.21 5.19
N ASP A 108 5.38 2.18 5.24
CA ASP A 108 5.10 0.81 4.76
C ASP A 108 3.90 0.15 5.44
N LEU A 109 3.65 0.46 6.71
CA LEU A 109 2.54 -0.10 7.49
C LEU A 109 1.24 0.68 7.24
N LEU A 110 1.34 2.00 7.06
CA LEU A 110 0.19 2.85 6.72
C LEU A 110 -0.37 2.52 5.34
N ILE A 111 0.50 2.30 4.35
CA ILE A 111 0.10 1.92 2.98
C ILE A 111 -0.71 0.62 2.96
N GLN A 112 -0.48 -0.29 3.91
CA GLN A 112 -1.16 -1.58 4.02
C GLN A 112 -2.47 -1.50 4.82
N ILE A 113 -2.43 -0.87 5.98
CA ILE A 113 -3.53 -0.92 6.95
C ILE A 113 -4.63 0.08 6.59
N LEU A 114 -4.28 1.26 6.09
CA LEU A 114 -5.24 2.31 5.75
C LEU A 114 -6.27 1.87 4.69
N PRO A 115 -5.86 1.28 3.54
CA PRO A 115 -6.84 0.75 2.58
C PRO A 115 -7.68 -0.38 3.15
N ALA A 116 -7.09 -1.27 3.96
CA ALA A 116 -7.83 -2.40 4.52
C ALA A 116 -8.94 -1.96 5.48
N ILE A 117 -8.67 -0.99 6.37
CA ILE A 117 -9.67 -0.43 7.29
C ILE A 117 -10.80 0.25 6.52
N LEU A 118 -10.48 1.00 5.47
CA LEU A 118 -11.49 1.72 4.68
C LEU A 118 -12.34 0.79 3.81
N LEU A 119 -11.78 -0.33 3.35
CA LEU A 119 -12.48 -1.32 2.54
C LEU A 119 -13.29 -2.33 3.36
N TYR A 120 -12.89 -2.59 4.61
CA TYR A 120 -13.59 -3.52 5.49
C TYR A 120 -15.11 -3.27 5.65
N PRO A 121 -15.60 -2.03 5.88
CA PRO A 121 -17.04 -1.80 5.99
C PRO A 121 -17.79 -2.05 4.67
N PHE A 122 -17.14 -1.93 3.51
CA PHE A 122 -17.75 -2.23 2.21
C PHE A 122 -17.91 -3.74 1.97
N HIS A 123 -17.24 -4.59 2.74
CA HIS A 123 -17.39 -6.03 2.61
C HIS A 123 -18.74 -6.53 3.15
N PHE A 124 -19.34 -5.79 4.09
CA PHE A 124 -20.57 -6.18 4.77
C PHE A 124 -21.84 -5.63 4.09
N LEU A 125 -21.68 -4.93 2.97
CA LEU A 125 -22.72 -4.15 2.29
C LEU A 125 -23.00 -4.74 0.90
#